data_AF-C3XR35-F1
#
_entry.id   AF-C3XR35-F1
#
_cell.length_a   1.000
_cell.length_b   1.000
_cell.length_c   1.000
_cell.angle_alpha   90.00
_cell.angle_beta   90.00
_cell.angle_gamma   90.00
#
_symmetry.space_group_name_H-M   'P 1'
#
loop_
_entity.id
_entity.type
_entity.pdbx_description
1 polymer ?
#
loop_
_entity_poly.entity_id
_entity_poly.type
_entity_poly.pdbx_seq_one_letter_code
_entity_poly.pdbx_strand_id
1 'polypeptide(L)'
;MHWQLLLVCATWTTQVSLVGAQADCHPLCLSCYGPGLDQCLQCSQYSYNNTCVQQCPPLTFIVNTDIPIGNVSYNDTFPTAQTKSSDTNNATITSNDTLQNTTAPTEVTPAGVTPGNRGTCEDCHSECQDGCYGNTSRDCYRCKHVNFDGTCLSCCPEGSYPDPDDSSFCGRCHEECERGCTGPGPANCYRCKHLEYGGRCLHTCPAKTYQAPGTPSVCRPCHNTCEDGCVGPGPDDCSP
;
A
#
# COMPACT_ATOMS: atom_id res chain seq x y z
N MET A 1 -82.42 53.12 -24.74
CA MET A 1 -82.62 52.91 -26.18
C MET A 1 -81.30 52.44 -26.79
N HIS A 2 -81.36 51.36 -27.59
CA HIS A 2 -80.32 50.80 -28.48
C HIS A 2 -79.02 50.27 -27.85
N TRP A 3 -78.76 48.95 -27.80
CA TRP A 3 -78.33 48.03 -28.90
C TRP A 3 -76.94 48.40 -29.44
N GLN A 4 -75.87 47.70 -29.07
CA GLN A 4 -75.34 46.41 -29.59
C GLN A 4 -73.96 46.69 -30.23
N LEU A 5 -72.89 46.14 -29.67
CA LEU A 5 -72.07 45.02 -30.18
C LEU A 5 -70.91 45.51 -31.06
N LEU A 6 -69.69 45.13 -30.69
CA LEU A 6 -68.70 44.39 -31.50
C LEU A 6 -67.51 44.10 -30.54
N LEU A 7 -67.38 42.86 -30.07
CA LEU A 7 -66.47 41.85 -30.62
C LEU A 7 -64.99 42.28 -30.61
N VAL A 8 -64.29 41.88 -29.56
CA VAL A 8 -62.90 41.40 -29.67
C VAL A 8 -62.70 40.27 -28.67
N CYS A 9 -62.37 39.10 -29.20
CA CYS A 9 -62.14 37.86 -28.46
C CYS A 9 -61.00 38.05 -27.45
N ALA A 10 -61.34 38.07 -26.16
CA ALA A 10 -60.37 37.97 -25.08
C ALA A 10 -60.18 36.50 -24.71
N THR A 11 -59.35 35.78 -25.48
CA THR A 11 -58.66 34.59 -24.97
C THR A 11 -57.17 34.92 -24.95
N TRP A 12 -56.77 35.70 -23.95
CA TRP A 12 -55.38 35.73 -23.54
C TRP A 12 -55.10 34.40 -22.86
N THR A 13 -54.83 33.36 -23.64
CA THR A 13 -54.02 32.26 -23.16
C THR A 13 -52.66 32.89 -22.87
N THR A 14 -52.42 33.27 -21.62
CA THR A 14 -51.07 33.35 -21.09
C THR A 14 -50.52 31.93 -21.18
N GLN A 15 -50.04 31.54 -22.37
CA GLN A 15 -48.97 30.57 -22.43
C GLN A 15 -47.81 31.25 -21.71
N VAL A 16 -47.72 31.01 -20.41
CA VAL A 16 -46.42 30.83 -19.79
C VAL A 16 -45.84 29.63 -20.53
N SER A 17 -45.24 29.89 -21.68
CA SER A 17 -44.21 29.00 -22.18
C SER A 17 -43.16 29.06 -21.09
N LEU A 18 -43.21 28.08 -20.19
CA LEU A 18 -42.03 27.61 -19.49
C LEU A 18 -40.99 27.47 -20.60
N VAL A 19 -40.12 28.47 -20.75
CA VAL A 19 -38.84 28.26 -21.38
C VAL A 19 -38.27 27.14 -20.55
N GLY A 20 -38.38 25.91 -21.06
CA GLY A 20 -37.77 24.76 -20.43
C GLY A 20 -36.33 25.19 -20.22
N ALA A 21 -35.94 25.33 -18.96
CA ALA A 21 -34.55 25.57 -18.64
C ALA A 21 -33.82 24.40 -19.30
N GLN A 22 -33.10 24.70 -20.39
CA GLN A 22 -32.11 23.78 -20.91
C GLN A 22 -31.18 23.58 -19.71
N ALA A 23 -31.31 22.45 -19.03
CA ALA A 23 -30.42 22.11 -17.95
C ALA A 23 -29.09 21.80 -18.63
N ASP A 24 -28.21 22.80 -18.67
CA ASP A 24 -26.86 22.61 -19.16
C ASP A 24 -26.17 21.55 -18.28
N CYS A 25 -25.33 20.72 -18.90
CA CYS A 25 -24.55 19.75 -18.16
C CYS A 25 -23.68 20.44 -17.12
N HIS A 26 -23.40 19.74 -16.01
CA HIS A 26 -22.42 20.24 -15.06
C HIS A 26 -21.08 20.50 -15.80
N PRO A 27 -20.32 21.57 -15.49
CA PRO A 27 -19.04 21.87 -16.15
C PRO A 27 -17.96 20.78 -16.06
N LEU A 28 -18.18 19.76 -15.23
CA LEU A 28 -17.28 18.60 -15.09
C LEU A 28 -17.70 17.42 -15.98
N CYS A 29 -18.86 17.49 -16.62
CA CYS A 29 -19.30 16.54 -17.61
C CYS A 29 -18.92 17.04 -19.01
N LEU A 30 -18.42 16.14 -19.88
CA LEU A 30 -18.36 16.37 -21.31
C LEU A 30 -19.72 16.11 -21.97
N SER A 31 -20.46 15.12 -21.46
CA SER A 31 -21.84 14.81 -21.83
C SER A 31 -22.60 14.32 -20.60
N CYS A 32 -23.91 14.53 -20.55
CA CYS A 32 -24.74 14.21 -19.37
C CYS A 32 -26.18 13.83 -19.77
N TYR A 33 -26.89 13.16 -18.86
CA TYR A 33 -28.34 12.97 -18.95
C TYR A 33 -29.11 13.84 -17.96
N GLY A 34 -28.40 14.67 -17.17
CA GLY A 34 -28.96 15.63 -16.24
C GLY A 34 -27.89 16.56 -15.64
N PRO A 35 -28.28 17.56 -14.83
CA PRO A 35 -27.37 18.59 -14.33
C PRO A 35 -26.46 18.15 -13.16
N GLY A 36 -26.69 16.97 -12.57
CA GLY A 36 -25.90 16.44 -11.45
C GLY A 36 -24.50 15.95 -11.86
N LEU A 37 -23.55 15.98 -10.92
CA LEU A 37 -22.17 15.49 -11.12
C LEU A 37 -22.06 13.97 -11.26
N ASP A 38 -23.06 13.25 -10.76
CA ASP A 38 -23.30 11.82 -10.90
C ASP A 38 -24.13 11.48 -12.14
N GLN A 39 -24.56 12.50 -12.90
CA GLN A 39 -25.41 12.37 -14.09
C GLN A 39 -24.64 12.61 -15.39
N CYS A 40 -23.30 12.57 -15.31
CA CYS A 40 -22.43 12.65 -16.46
C CYS A 40 -22.35 11.29 -17.19
N LEU A 41 -22.42 11.31 -18.51
CA LEU A 41 -22.08 10.16 -19.36
C LEU A 41 -20.57 10.05 -19.58
N GLN A 42 -19.86 11.19 -19.57
CA GLN A 42 -18.40 11.25 -19.68
C GLN A 42 -17.86 12.44 -18.87
N CYS A 43 -16.78 12.24 -18.13
CA CYS A 43 -16.12 13.30 -17.37
C CYS A 43 -15.16 14.12 -18.24
N SER A 44 -15.10 15.43 -17.98
CA SER A 44 -14.15 16.32 -18.64
C SER A 44 -12.71 16.13 -18.12
N GLN A 45 -12.56 15.81 -16.83
CA GLN A 45 -11.27 15.47 -16.21
C GLN A 45 -11.26 14.02 -15.73
N TYR A 46 -11.44 13.78 -14.43
CA TYR A 46 -11.38 12.44 -13.82
C TYR A 46 -12.75 11.97 -13.35
N SER A 47 -12.95 10.67 -13.26
CA SER A 47 -14.08 10.04 -12.57
C SER A 47 -13.63 9.48 -11.21
N TYR A 48 -14.43 9.68 -10.18
CA TYR A 48 -14.23 9.08 -8.86
C TYR A 48 -15.58 8.67 -8.28
N ASN A 49 -15.74 7.39 -7.94
CA ASN A 49 -16.98 6.82 -7.40
C ASN A 49 -18.23 7.27 -8.20
N ASN A 50 -18.18 7.09 -9.53
CA ASN A 50 -19.21 7.48 -10.50
C ASN A 50 -19.56 8.98 -10.55
N THR A 51 -18.72 9.84 -9.98
CA THR A 51 -18.89 11.29 -9.96
C THR A 51 -17.71 11.96 -10.66
N CYS A 52 -17.95 12.98 -11.48
CA CYS A 52 -16.84 13.69 -12.12
C CYS A 52 -16.16 14.67 -11.15
N VAL A 53 -14.82 14.64 -11.12
CA VAL A 53 -14.00 15.51 -10.27
C VAL A 53 -12.92 16.20 -11.08
N GLN A 54 -12.58 17.44 -10.70
CA GLN A 54 -11.50 18.20 -11.35
C GLN A 54 -10.11 17.62 -11.03
N GLN A 55 -9.94 17.12 -9.80
CA GLN A 55 -8.71 16.51 -9.29
C GLN A 55 -9.09 15.30 -8.45
N CYS A 56 -8.26 14.26 -8.50
CA CYS A 56 -8.47 13.09 -7.66
C CYS A 56 -8.32 13.46 -6.17
N PRO A 57 -9.17 12.90 -5.28
CA PRO A 57 -9.01 13.06 -3.85
C PRO A 57 -7.65 12.55 -3.34
N PRO A 58 -7.17 12.99 -2.16
CA PRO A 58 -6.00 12.41 -1.52
C PRO A 58 -6.16 10.90 -1.29
N LEU A 59 -5.05 10.17 -1.23
CA LEU A 59 -5.02 8.69 -1.07
C LEU A 59 -5.77 7.95 -2.19
N THR A 60 -5.64 8.43 -3.42
CA THR A 60 -6.09 7.75 -4.63
C THR A 60 -4.97 7.67 -5.66
N PHE A 61 -5.09 6.77 -6.63
CA PHE A 61 -4.23 6.66 -7.80
C PHE A 61 -5.05 6.67 -9.08
N ILE A 62 -4.44 7.05 -10.21
CA ILE A 62 -5.13 7.16 -11.50
C ILE A 62 -4.96 5.89 -12.32
N VAL A 63 -6.07 5.33 -12.79
CA VAL A 63 -6.11 4.23 -13.76
C VAL A 63 -6.48 4.79 -15.13
N ASN A 64 -5.58 4.65 -16.09
CA ASN A 64 -5.83 5.04 -17.49
C ASN A 64 -6.49 3.88 -18.23
N THR A 65 -7.73 4.05 -18.68
CA THR A 65 -8.47 3.04 -19.44
C THR A 65 -8.00 2.90 -20.90
N ASP A 66 -7.22 3.86 -21.40
CA ASP A 66 -6.84 3.96 -22.82
C ASP A 66 -5.45 3.39 -23.14
N ILE A 67 -4.80 2.75 -22.17
CA ILE A 67 -3.46 2.22 -22.32
C ILE A 67 -3.49 0.69 -22.17
N PRO A 68 -3.11 -0.08 -23.20
CA PRO A 68 -2.90 -1.52 -23.06
C PRO A 68 -1.69 -1.75 -22.14
N ILE A 69 -1.97 -2.16 -20.90
CA ILE A 69 -1.07 -2.70 -19.86
C ILE A 69 0.43 -2.37 -20.09
N GLY A 70 0.93 -1.30 -19.46
CA GLY A 70 2.38 -1.05 -19.43
C GLY A 70 2.85 0.31 -18.90
N ASN A 71 2.02 1.35 -18.87
CA ASN A 71 2.44 2.67 -18.39
C ASN A 71 1.34 3.37 -17.60
N VAL A 72 1.38 3.19 -16.28
CA VAL A 72 0.70 4.06 -15.32
C VAL A 72 1.46 5.38 -15.31
N SER A 73 0.77 6.49 -15.58
CA SER A 73 1.35 7.83 -15.50
C SER A 73 1.16 8.34 -14.08
N TYR A 74 2.27 8.54 -13.37
CA TYR A 74 2.26 9.02 -11.98
C TYR A 74 2.04 10.53 -11.95
N ASN A 75 1.03 10.97 -11.20
CA ASN A 75 0.85 12.38 -10.91
C ASN A 75 1.61 12.68 -9.60
N ASP A 76 2.91 12.92 -9.70
CA ASP A 76 3.78 13.30 -8.57
C ASP A 76 3.39 14.67 -8.04
N THR A 77 2.33 14.73 -7.23
CA THR A 77 1.89 15.96 -6.55
C THR A 77 2.06 15.86 -5.03
N PHE A 78 3.12 15.19 -4.56
CA PHE A 78 3.54 15.27 -3.16
C PHE A 78 4.91 15.93 -3.01
N PRO A 79 5.06 16.89 -2.08
CA PRO A 79 6.34 17.54 -1.83
C PRO A 79 7.34 16.51 -1.29
N THR A 80 8.47 16.42 -1.99
CA THR A 80 9.69 15.68 -1.61
C THR A 80 9.91 15.58 -0.10
N ALA A 81 9.54 14.43 0.48
CA ALA A 81 10.06 14.01 1.78
C ALA A 81 11.52 13.60 1.56
N GLN A 82 12.44 14.41 2.06
CA GLN A 82 13.87 14.12 2.06
C GLN A 82 14.14 12.83 2.84
N THR A 83 14.43 11.74 2.14
CA THR A 83 15.10 10.59 2.76
C THR A 83 16.56 10.97 2.98
N LYS A 84 16.89 11.41 4.21
CA LYS A 84 18.24 11.28 4.74
C LYS A 84 18.55 9.79 4.90
N SER A 85 19.01 9.14 3.83
CA SER A 85 19.74 7.89 3.98
C SER A 85 21.13 8.22 4.53
N SER A 86 21.35 7.86 5.79
CA SER A 86 22.64 7.96 6.45
C SER A 86 23.31 6.60 6.42
N ASP A 87 23.56 6.05 5.23
CA ASP A 87 24.49 4.93 5.05
C ASP A 87 25.26 5.11 3.74
N THR A 88 26.40 5.76 3.90
CA THR A 88 27.54 5.64 2.99
C THR A 88 27.94 4.17 2.90
N ASN A 89 27.69 3.53 1.75
CA ASN A 89 28.62 2.70 0.97
C ASN A 89 27.89 1.68 0.08
N ASN A 90 27.38 2.16 -1.07
CA ASN A 90 27.42 1.50 -2.39
C ASN A 90 26.38 2.17 -3.31
N ALA A 91 26.67 3.40 -3.70
CA ALA A 91 26.00 4.05 -4.80
C ALA A 91 26.88 3.84 -6.04
N THR A 92 26.42 3.02 -6.98
CA THR A 92 26.88 3.09 -8.37
C THR A 92 25.67 3.29 -9.28
N ILE A 93 25.24 4.55 -9.39
CA ILE A 93 24.58 5.04 -10.60
C ILE A 93 25.41 6.22 -11.10
N THR A 94 26.40 5.91 -11.93
CA THR A 94 26.88 6.81 -13.00
C THR A 94 25.76 6.92 -14.04
N SER A 95 25.27 8.08 -14.46
CA SER A 95 26.11 9.18 -14.95
C SER A 95 25.51 10.57 -14.68
N ASN A 96 26.22 11.33 -13.83
CA ASN A 96 26.83 12.63 -14.14
C ASN A 96 25.90 13.83 -14.45
N ASP A 97 25.68 14.61 -13.39
CA ASP A 97 25.71 16.09 -13.28
C ASP A 97 25.06 16.96 -14.37
N THR A 98 24.04 17.74 -14.02
CA THR A 98 24.23 19.10 -13.45
C THR A 98 22.87 19.62 -12.97
N LEU A 99 22.71 19.81 -11.65
CA LEU A 99 21.66 20.68 -11.12
C LEU A 99 22.08 22.13 -11.41
N GLN A 100 21.41 22.81 -12.34
CA GLN A 100 21.15 24.25 -12.22
C GLN A 100 20.18 24.76 -13.30
N ASN A 101 19.03 25.23 -12.80
CA ASN A 101 18.26 26.35 -13.33
C ASN A 101 17.63 26.19 -14.73
N THR A 102 16.41 25.67 -14.78
CA THR A 102 15.42 26.10 -15.77
C THR A 102 14.03 26.19 -15.13
N THR A 103 13.38 27.30 -15.46
CA THR A 103 11.98 27.70 -15.30
C THR A 103 10.97 26.58 -14.99
N ALA A 104 9.97 26.95 -14.18
CA ALA A 104 8.73 26.21 -13.89
C ALA A 104 8.30 25.25 -15.01
N PRO A 105 7.77 24.05 -14.68
CA PRO A 105 7.34 23.10 -15.70
C PRO A 105 6.22 23.72 -16.53
N THR A 106 6.55 24.24 -17.70
CA THR A 106 5.61 24.36 -18.79
C THR A 106 5.14 22.95 -19.11
N GLU A 107 3.86 22.68 -18.86
CA GLU A 107 3.17 21.48 -19.33
C GLU A 107 3.49 21.29 -20.81
N VAL A 108 4.35 20.32 -21.13
CA VAL A 108 4.44 19.80 -22.50
C VAL A 108 3.22 18.90 -22.65
N THR A 109 2.10 19.45 -23.08
CA THR A 109 0.94 18.66 -23.51
C THR A 109 1.36 17.81 -24.71
N PRO A 110 1.40 16.48 -24.65
CA PRO A 110 1.59 15.67 -25.84
C PRO A 110 0.43 15.95 -26.79
N ALA A 111 0.75 16.40 -28.01
CA ALA A 111 -0.24 16.58 -29.06
C ALA A 111 -0.83 15.21 -29.42
N GLY A 112 -2.01 14.90 -28.87
CA GLY A 112 -2.69 13.63 -29.07
C GLY A 112 -3.68 13.23 -27.97
N VAL A 113 -3.69 13.90 -26.81
CA VAL A 113 -4.72 13.62 -25.77
C VAL A 113 -6.05 14.23 -26.22
N THR A 114 -7.06 13.38 -26.42
CA THR A 114 -8.43 13.80 -26.69
C THR A 114 -8.91 14.75 -25.57
N PRO A 115 -9.68 15.81 -25.89
CA PRO A 115 -10.22 16.69 -24.87
C PRO A 115 -11.32 15.95 -24.10
N GLY A 116 -10.97 15.36 -22.95
CA GLY A 116 -11.90 14.70 -22.04
C GLY A 116 -11.45 13.29 -21.65
N ASN A 117 -11.65 12.97 -20.37
CA ASN A 117 -11.30 11.73 -19.67
C ASN A 117 -9.79 11.50 -19.47
N ARG A 118 -9.25 12.07 -18.38
CA ARG A 118 -7.88 11.85 -17.90
C ARG A 118 -7.69 10.54 -17.11
N GLY A 119 -8.75 9.72 -16.96
CA GLY A 119 -8.73 8.44 -16.23
C GLY A 119 -9.65 8.40 -15.00
N THR A 120 -9.71 7.23 -14.38
CA THR A 120 -10.49 6.98 -13.16
C THR A 120 -9.59 7.05 -11.93
N CYS A 121 -10.01 7.77 -10.90
CA CYS A 121 -9.36 7.75 -9.60
C CYS A 121 -9.85 6.54 -8.81
N GLU A 122 -8.93 5.74 -8.29
CA GLU A 122 -9.20 4.58 -7.45
C GLU A 122 -8.57 4.77 -6.07
N ASP A 123 -9.25 4.32 -5.02
CA ASP A 123 -8.76 4.45 -3.65
C ASP A 123 -7.50 3.60 -3.42
N CYS A 124 -6.55 4.16 -2.67
CA CYS A 124 -5.44 3.40 -2.12
C CYS A 124 -5.93 2.39 -1.08
N HIS A 125 -5.11 1.38 -0.79
CA HIS A 125 -5.35 0.52 0.35
C HIS A 125 -5.38 1.32 1.67
N SER A 126 -6.23 0.93 2.62
CA SER A 126 -6.43 1.64 3.90
C SER A 126 -5.17 1.71 4.79
N GLU A 127 -4.21 0.82 4.54
CA GLU A 127 -2.90 0.76 5.20
C GLU A 127 -1.81 1.59 4.51
N CYS A 128 -2.13 2.28 3.41
CA CYS A 128 -1.22 3.21 2.77
C CYS A 128 -1.21 4.57 3.46
N GLN A 129 -0.03 5.19 3.47
CA GLN A 129 0.20 6.56 3.90
C GLN A 129 0.90 7.34 2.77
N ASP A 130 0.52 8.61 2.62
CA ASP A 130 1.07 9.56 1.65
C ASP A 130 0.87 9.19 0.17
N GLY A 131 0.12 8.13 -0.13
CA GLY A 131 -0.29 7.75 -1.49
C GLY A 131 0.06 6.31 -1.85
N CYS A 132 -0.29 5.93 -3.08
CA CYS A 132 -0.07 4.61 -3.64
C CYS A 132 0.09 4.68 -5.16
N TYR A 133 0.62 3.61 -5.73
CA TYR A 133 0.66 3.36 -7.18
C TYR A 133 -0.28 2.21 -7.60
N GLY A 134 -1.12 1.73 -6.68
CA GLY A 134 -2.06 0.63 -6.87
C GLY A 134 -2.99 0.49 -5.67
N ASN A 135 -4.00 -0.37 -5.78
CA ASN A 135 -5.04 -0.51 -4.76
C ASN A 135 -4.71 -1.54 -3.67
N THR A 136 -3.59 -2.27 -3.77
CA THR A 136 -3.23 -3.30 -2.79
C THR A 136 -2.38 -2.73 -1.66
N SER A 137 -2.33 -3.43 -0.52
CA SER A 137 -1.48 -3.04 0.62
C SER A 137 0.02 -3.11 0.34
N ARG A 138 0.44 -3.60 -0.84
CA ARG A 138 1.83 -3.59 -1.29
C ARG A 138 2.17 -2.38 -2.16
N ASP A 139 1.15 -1.69 -2.66
CA ASP A 139 1.34 -0.63 -3.64
C ASP A 139 1.42 0.76 -3.00
N CYS A 140 1.68 0.80 -1.68
CA CYS A 140 1.79 2.04 -0.93
C CYS A 140 3.17 2.65 -1.13
N TYR A 141 3.25 3.98 -1.18
CA TYR A 141 4.55 4.65 -1.06
C TYR A 141 5.14 4.48 0.35
N ARG A 142 4.28 4.52 1.37
CA ARG A 142 4.64 4.30 2.77
C ARG A 142 3.52 3.56 3.48
N CYS A 143 3.86 2.74 4.46
CA CYS A 143 2.88 2.09 5.31
C CYS A 143 2.41 3.04 6.41
N LYS A 144 1.11 3.02 6.67
CA LYS A 144 0.49 3.78 7.76
C LYS A 144 0.89 3.26 9.15
N HIS A 145 1.06 1.94 9.28
CA HIS A 145 1.46 1.30 10.54
C HIS A 145 2.77 0.54 10.40
N VAL A 146 2.72 -0.71 9.92
CA VAL A 146 3.92 -1.56 9.79
C VAL A 146 4.10 -2.11 8.39
N ASN A 147 5.35 -2.30 7.99
CA ASN A 147 5.74 -3.02 6.78
C ASN A 147 6.23 -4.42 7.15
N PHE A 148 5.68 -5.44 6.49
CA PHE A 148 6.16 -6.81 6.56
C PHE A 148 6.37 -7.35 5.15
N ASP A 149 7.64 -7.53 4.76
CA ASP A 149 8.05 -7.98 3.43
C ASP A 149 7.34 -7.22 2.29
N GLY A 150 7.37 -5.89 2.35
CA GLY A 150 6.76 -5.02 1.36
C GLY A 150 5.24 -4.92 1.44
N THR A 151 4.60 -5.57 2.42
CA THR A 151 3.16 -5.51 2.63
C THR A 151 2.84 -4.63 3.83
N CYS A 152 2.01 -3.61 3.65
CA CYS A 152 1.54 -2.77 4.74
C CYS A 152 0.43 -3.47 5.53
N LEU A 153 0.65 -3.62 6.84
CA LEU A 153 -0.27 -4.27 7.77
C LEU A 153 -0.55 -3.33 8.95
N SER A 154 -1.65 -3.57 9.66
CA SER A 154 -2.02 -2.81 10.86
C SER A 154 -1.21 -3.23 12.10
N CYS A 155 -0.69 -4.45 12.13
CA CYS A 155 0.19 -4.98 13.18
C CYS A 155 1.06 -6.12 12.64
N CYS A 156 2.15 -6.43 13.36
CA CYS A 156 3.03 -7.55 13.01
C CYS A 156 2.28 -8.89 13.16
N PRO A 157 2.28 -9.76 12.14
CA PRO A 157 1.59 -11.05 12.19
C PRO A 157 2.28 -12.05 13.14
N GLU A 158 1.61 -13.17 13.43
CA GLU A 158 2.22 -14.27 14.19
C GLU A 158 3.52 -14.77 13.53
N GLY A 159 4.51 -15.12 14.34
CA GLY A 159 5.84 -15.51 13.85
C GLY A 159 6.69 -14.33 13.37
N SER A 160 6.29 -13.09 13.66
CA SER A 160 7.09 -11.89 13.47
C SER A 160 7.14 -11.05 14.75
N TYR A 161 8.01 -10.04 14.76
CA TYR A 161 8.18 -9.11 15.87
C TYR A 161 8.40 -7.69 15.32
N PRO A 162 7.99 -6.64 16.05
CA PRO A 162 8.33 -5.26 15.70
C PRO A 162 9.84 -5.08 15.76
N ASP A 163 10.43 -4.48 14.74
CA ASP A 163 11.86 -4.23 14.72
C ASP A 163 12.26 -3.27 15.88
N PRO A 164 13.29 -3.60 16.68
CA PRO A 164 13.70 -2.78 17.82
C PRO A 164 14.22 -1.40 17.43
N ASP A 165 14.82 -1.28 16.24
CA ASP A 165 15.42 -0.05 15.74
C ASP A 165 14.40 0.78 14.92
N ASP A 166 13.46 0.11 14.25
CA ASP A 166 12.37 0.76 13.52
C ASP A 166 11.01 0.05 13.71
N SER A 167 10.21 0.54 14.66
CA SER A 167 8.88 -0.03 14.97
C SER A 167 7.88 -0.01 13.80
N SER A 168 8.17 0.69 12.69
CA SER A 168 7.39 0.64 11.46
C SER A 168 7.72 -0.57 10.59
N PHE A 169 8.64 -1.44 10.99
CA PHE A 169 9.00 -2.67 10.30
C PHE A 169 8.76 -3.90 11.18
N CYS A 170 8.40 -5.02 10.57
CA CYS A 170 8.26 -6.31 11.23
C CYS A 170 9.35 -7.28 10.76
N GLY A 171 10.16 -7.77 11.69
CA GLY A 171 11.14 -8.83 11.44
C GLY A 171 10.53 -10.23 11.55
N ARG A 172 11.02 -11.20 10.78
CA ARG A 172 10.63 -12.61 10.91
C ARG A 172 11.34 -13.28 12.07
N CYS A 173 10.60 -14.06 12.86
CA CYS A 173 11.22 -14.92 13.88
C CYS A 173 12.11 -15.98 13.24
N HIS A 174 13.06 -16.47 14.03
CA HIS A 174 13.88 -17.61 13.62
C HIS A 174 13.02 -18.87 13.42
N GLU A 175 13.39 -19.73 12.47
CA GLU A 175 12.63 -20.94 12.10
C GLU A 175 12.46 -21.96 13.24
N GLU A 176 13.37 -21.90 14.22
CA GLU A 176 13.36 -22.74 15.43
C GLU A 176 12.48 -22.16 16.56
N CYS A 177 11.79 -21.04 16.35
CA CYS A 177 10.81 -20.50 17.30
C CYS A 177 9.41 -21.10 17.03
N GLU A 178 8.72 -21.61 18.05
CA GLU A 178 7.44 -22.31 17.85
C GLU A 178 6.25 -21.36 17.61
N ARG A 179 6.23 -20.17 18.23
CA ARG A 179 5.03 -19.29 18.26
C ARG A 179 5.32 -17.79 18.20
N GLY A 180 6.58 -17.42 18.13
CA GLY A 180 6.99 -16.03 18.16
C GLY A 180 8.31 -15.83 18.87
N CYS A 181 8.72 -14.58 18.88
CA CYS A 181 10.00 -14.13 19.38
C CYS A 181 9.90 -12.67 19.82
N THR A 182 10.88 -12.22 20.59
CA THR A 182 11.04 -10.82 20.99
C THR A 182 12.00 -10.05 20.07
N GLY A 183 12.64 -10.74 19.12
CA GLY A 183 13.76 -10.20 18.37
C GLY A 183 14.35 -11.19 17.37
N PRO A 184 15.42 -10.81 16.67
CA PRO A 184 16.05 -11.62 15.64
C PRO A 184 16.75 -12.86 16.21
N GLY A 185 16.78 -13.94 15.44
CA GLY A 185 17.62 -15.10 15.71
C GLY A 185 17.11 -16.06 16.79
N PRO A 186 17.83 -17.18 16.99
CA PRO A 186 17.33 -18.32 17.76
C PRO A 186 17.36 -18.12 19.28
N ALA A 187 17.99 -17.05 19.77
CA ALA A 187 18.07 -16.75 21.21
C ALA A 187 16.85 -15.97 21.73
N ASN A 188 16.05 -15.41 20.82
CA ASN A 188 14.95 -14.50 21.14
C ASN A 188 13.58 -15.17 21.02
N CYS A 189 13.52 -16.50 20.94
CA CYS A 189 12.26 -17.23 20.87
C CYS A 189 11.55 -17.21 22.24
N TYR A 190 10.22 -17.06 22.23
CA TYR A 190 9.44 -17.33 23.45
C TYR A 190 9.52 -18.79 23.88
N ARG A 191 9.62 -19.70 22.90
CA ARG A 191 9.81 -21.14 23.10
C ARG A 191 10.43 -21.78 21.87
N CYS A 192 11.36 -22.71 22.09
CA CYS A 192 11.98 -23.48 21.03
C CYS A 192 11.02 -24.53 20.46
N LYS A 193 11.07 -24.72 19.15
CA LYS A 193 10.28 -25.73 18.43
C LYS A 193 10.81 -27.14 18.68
N HIS A 194 12.15 -27.31 18.70
CA HIS A 194 12.79 -28.63 18.87
C HIS A 194 13.67 -28.69 20.12
N LEU A 195 14.85 -28.08 20.09
CA LEU A 195 15.86 -28.18 21.15
C LEU A 195 16.23 -26.82 21.72
N GLU A 196 16.56 -26.80 23.01
CA GLU A 196 17.18 -25.66 23.68
C GLU A 196 18.62 -26.00 24.11
N TYR A 197 19.56 -25.09 23.87
CA TYR A 197 20.91 -25.17 24.37
C TYR A 197 21.48 -23.77 24.67
N GLY A 198 21.83 -23.53 25.93
CA GLY A 198 22.44 -22.26 26.35
C GLY A 198 21.59 -21.02 26.03
N GLY A 199 20.27 -21.12 26.19
CA GLY A 199 19.33 -20.03 25.88
C GLY A 199 19.11 -19.79 24.38
N ARG A 200 19.50 -20.72 23.51
CA ARG A 200 19.28 -20.65 22.06
C ARG A 200 18.52 -21.88 21.58
N CYS A 201 17.62 -21.68 20.63
CA CYS A 201 16.89 -22.75 19.98
C CYS A 201 17.70 -23.37 18.85
N LEU A 202 17.75 -24.70 18.81
CA LEU A 202 18.49 -25.47 17.83
C LEU A 202 17.62 -26.55 17.21
N HIS A 203 17.96 -26.92 15.98
CA HIS A 203 17.37 -28.08 15.30
C HIS A 203 17.99 -29.40 15.77
N THR A 204 19.31 -29.40 16.02
CA THR A 204 20.08 -30.58 16.42
C THR A 204 21.08 -30.21 17.51
N CYS A 205 21.33 -31.14 18.44
CA CYS A 205 22.30 -30.94 19.50
C CYS A 205 23.73 -30.85 18.94
N PRO A 206 24.56 -29.90 19.39
CA PRO A 206 25.96 -29.80 19.00
C PRO A 206 26.75 -31.07 19.37
N ALA A 207 27.93 -31.24 18.77
CA ALA A 207 28.84 -32.32 19.13
C ALA A 207 29.17 -32.31 20.63
N LYS A 208 29.43 -33.51 21.20
CA LYS A 208 29.67 -33.71 22.65
C LYS A 208 28.50 -33.28 23.55
N THR A 209 27.29 -33.26 23.00
CA THR A 209 26.06 -33.09 23.78
C THR A 209 25.04 -34.16 23.39
N TYR A 210 24.15 -34.51 24.30
CA TYR A 210 23.04 -35.43 24.06
C TYR A 210 21.70 -34.72 24.29
N GLN A 211 20.66 -35.20 23.62
CA GLN A 211 19.30 -34.71 23.79
C GLN A 211 18.70 -35.30 25.06
N ALA A 212 18.52 -34.47 26.08
CA ALA A 212 17.75 -34.83 27.26
C ALA A 212 16.25 -34.61 27.00
N PRO A 213 15.37 -35.55 27.41
CA PRO A 213 13.94 -35.43 27.21
C PRO A 213 13.36 -34.20 27.95
N GLY A 214 12.48 -33.48 27.28
CA GLY A 214 11.82 -32.26 27.76
C GLY A 214 10.87 -31.67 26.71
N THR A 215 10.13 -30.62 27.07
CA THR A 215 9.25 -29.85 26.16
C THR A 215 9.52 -28.34 26.27
N PRO A 216 10.44 -27.76 25.48
CA PRO A 216 11.27 -28.43 24.46
C PRO A 216 12.34 -29.33 25.07
N SER A 217 12.88 -30.25 24.26
CA SER A 217 14.00 -31.08 24.69
C SER A 217 15.26 -30.22 24.85
N VAL A 218 16.17 -30.60 25.73
CA VAL A 218 17.34 -29.77 26.08
C VAL A 218 18.62 -30.51 25.74
N CYS A 219 19.56 -29.84 25.08
CA CYS A 219 20.88 -30.43 24.87
C CYS A 219 21.71 -30.29 26.15
N ARG A 220 22.32 -31.39 26.60
CA ARG A 220 23.19 -31.39 27.77
C ARG A 220 24.57 -31.92 27.40
N PRO A 221 25.64 -31.37 27.99
CA PRO A 221 27.00 -31.85 27.71
C PRO A 221 27.15 -33.31 28.14
N CYS A 222 27.94 -34.06 27.39
CA CYS A 222 28.34 -35.41 27.73
C CYS A 222 29.16 -35.47 29.03
N HIS A 223 29.27 -36.65 29.62
CA HIS A 223 30.25 -36.91 30.66
C HIS A 223 31.67 -36.67 30.12
N ASN A 224 32.59 -36.19 30.96
CA ASN A 224 33.94 -35.81 30.54
C ASN A 224 34.81 -36.97 30.04
N THR A 225 34.40 -38.22 30.29
CA THR A 225 35.07 -39.44 29.80
C THR A 225 34.74 -39.76 28.34
N CYS A 226 33.69 -39.16 27.78
CA CYS A 226 33.28 -39.40 26.40
C CYS A 226 33.92 -38.37 25.46
N GLU A 227 34.84 -38.82 24.60
CA GLU A 227 35.60 -37.93 23.72
C GLU A 227 34.82 -37.55 22.44
N ASP A 228 34.13 -38.51 21.83
CA ASP A 228 33.49 -38.37 20.51
C ASP A 228 31.98 -38.07 20.55
N GLY A 229 31.32 -38.32 21.69
CA GLY A 229 29.88 -38.12 21.84
C GLY A 229 29.27 -39.04 22.89
N CYS A 230 27.98 -38.85 23.15
CA CYS A 230 27.24 -39.67 24.11
C CYS A 230 25.76 -39.74 23.73
N VAL A 231 25.09 -40.76 24.26
CA VAL A 231 23.63 -40.92 24.20
C VAL A 231 22.96 -40.59 25.54
N GLY A 232 23.75 -40.34 26.59
CA GLY A 232 23.28 -40.11 27.95
C GLY A 232 24.29 -39.38 28.85
N PRO A 233 23.91 -39.08 30.10
CA PRO A 233 24.72 -38.31 31.05
C PRO A 233 25.87 -39.10 31.70
N GLY A 234 25.84 -40.43 31.68
CA GLY A 234 26.76 -41.28 32.42
C GLY A 234 28.13 -41.44 31.76
N PRO A 235 29.16 -41.86 32.53
CA PRO A 235 30.49 -42.15 31.99
C PRO A 235 30.52 -43.33 31.02
N ASP A 236 29.52 -44.22 31.10
CA ASP A 236 29.37 -45.41 30.26
C ASP A 236 28.41 -45.19 29.07
N ASP A 237 27.79 -44.00 28.97
CA ASP A 237 26.82 -43.67 27.91
C ASP A 237 27.49 -43.05 26.67
N CYS A 238 28.78 -43.32 26.45
CA CYS A 238 29.50 -42.80 25.30
C CYS A 238 28.97 -43.41 23.99
N SER A 239 29.00 -42.62 22.92
CA SER A 239 28.62 -43.13 21.60
C SER A 239 29.58 -44.25 21.16
N PRO A 240 29.08 -45.32 20.52
CA PRO A 240 29.90 -46.44 20.05
C PRO A 240 30.80 -46.08 18.87
#